data_AF-K1YIQ7-F1
#
_entry.id   AF-K1YIQ7-F1
#
_cell.length_a   1.000
_cell.length_b   1.000
_cell.length_c   1.000
_cell.angle_alpha   90.00
_cell.angle_beta   90.00
_cell.angle_gamma   90.00
#
_symmetry.space_group_name_H-M   'P 1'
#
loop_
_entity.id
_entity.type
_entity.pdbx_description
1 polymer ?
#
loop_
_entity_poly.entity_id
_entity_poly.type
_entity_poly.pdbx_seq_one_letter_code
_entity_poly.pdbx_strand_id
1 'polypeptide(L)'
;AMKKGGKDRYFQGDIQEESKFVPEGIEGRVPHKGPLNQVVYQMVGGIRSGMGYLGCGSIPEVQKKAKFVQISNAGLKESHVHDVIITKEAPNYNIG
;
A
#
# COMPACT_ATOMS: atom_id res chain seq x y z
N ALA A 1 12.16 -12.24 -10.89
CA ALA A 1 11.83 -12.79 -9.53
C ALA A 1 11.65 -14.32 -9.48
N MET A 2 10.86 -14.92 -10.39
CA MET A 2 10.63 -16.38 -10.41
C MET A 2 11.92 -17.21 -10.57
N LYS A 3 12.86 -16.74 -11.40
CA LYS A 3 14.18 -17.36 -11.65
C LYS A 3 15.05 -17.51 -10.40
N LYS A 4 14.97 -16.58 -9.44
CA LYS A 4 15.81 -16.55 -8.22
C LYS A 4 15.07 -17.16 -7.01
N GLY A 5 14.31 -18.24 -7.21
CA GLY A 5 13.61 -18.96 -6.14
C GLY A 5 12.16 -18.51 -5.90
N GLY A 6 11.58 -17.71 -6.79
CA GLY A 6 10.16 -17.35 -6.69
C GLY A 6 9.21 -18.41 -7.24
N LYS A 7 9.70 -19.34 -8.08
CA LYS A 7 8.89 -20.29 -8.85
C LYS A 7 8.03 -21.25 -8.01
N ASP A 8 8.50 -21.68 -6.84
CA ASP A 8 7.74 -22.60 -5.96
C ASP A 8 6.49 -21.94 -5.39
N ARG A 9 6.52 -20.61 -5.20
CA ARG A 9 5.33 -19.84 -4.78
C ARG A 9 4.22 -19.80 -5.83
N TYR A 10 4.57 -20.10 -7.08
CA TYR A 10 3.64 -20.11 -8.22
C TYR A 10 3.45 -21.53 -8.77
N PHE A 11 3.84 -22.57 -8.00
CA PHE A 11 3.70 -23.97 -8.39
C PHE A 11 4.43 -24.33 -9.70
N GLN A 12 5.46 -23.56 -10.06
CA GLN A 12 6.30 -23.77 -11.26
C GLN A 12 7.68 -24.37 -10.89
N GLY A 13 7.77 -25.06 -9.75
CA GLY A 13 9.02 -25.61 -9.19
C GLY A 13 9.70 -26.62 -10.11
N ASP A 14 8.92 -27.49 -10.75
CA ASP A 14 9.38 -28.56 -11.66
C ASP A 14 9.73 -28.04 -13.07
N ILE A 15 9.38 -26.79 -13.38
CA ILE A 15 9.71 -26.17 -14.66
C ILE A 15 11.17 -25.72 -14.63
N GLN A 16 12.00 -26.42 -15.40
CA GLN A 16 13.43 -26.11 -15.54
C GLN A 16 13.72 -25.13 -16.69
N GLU A 17 12.88 -25.13 -17.73
CA GLU A 17 13.02 -24.24 -18.89
C GLU A 17 12.31 -22.90 -18.65
N GLU A 18 13.07 -21.81 -18.64
CA GLU A 18 12.55 -20.47 -18.35
C GLU A 18 11.52 -19.97 -19.37
N SER A 19 11.60 -20.44 -20.61
CA SER A 19 10.64 -20.11 -21.68
C SER A 19 9.24 -20.66 -21.42
N LYS A 20 9.09 -21.62 -20.51
CA LYS A 20 7.82 -22.21 -20.10
C LYS A 20 7.22 -21.53 -18.87
N PHE A 21 7.88 -20.53 -18.30
CA PHE A 21 7.30 -19.80 -17.18
C PHE A 21 6.10 -18.97 -17.61
N VAL A 22 5.04 -19.02 -16.81
CA VAL A 22 3.91 -18.10 -16.90
C VAL A 22 4.12 -17.00 -15.86
N PRO A 23 4.52 -15.78 -16.25
CA PRO A 23 4.79 -14.72 -15.30
C PRO A 23 3.48 -14.09 -14.78
N GLU A 24 3.27 -14.15 -13.47
CA GLU A 24 2.12 -13.53 -12.77
C GLU A 24 2.47 -12.17 -12.15
N GLY A 25 3.70 -11.69 -12.37
CA GLY A 25 4.19 -10.41 -11.84
C GLY A 25 4.91 -9.62 -12.91
N ILE A 26 4.84 -8.29 -12.79
CA ILE A 26 5.54 -7.33 -13.65
C ILE A 26 6.79 -6.80 -12.94
N GLU A 27 7.80 -6.42 -13.72
CA GLU A 27 8.98 -5.73 -13.19
C GLU A 27 8.80 -4.22 -13.35
N GLY A 28 9.12 -3.48 -12.29
CA GLY A 28 8.97 -2.03 -12.25
C GLY A 28 9.96 -1.40 -11.28
N ARG A 29 10.04 -0.07 -11.30
CA ARG A 29 10.89 0.72 -10.41
C ARG A 29 10.04 1.66 -9.57
N VAL A 30 10.51 1.96 -8.36
CA VAL A 30 9.87 2.91 -7.43
C VAL A 30 10.87 3.99 -7.02
N PRO A 31 10.41 5.22 -6.72
CA PRO A 31 11.30 6.27 -6.22
C PRO A 31 12.00 5.87 -4.92
N HIS A 32 13.23 6.38 -4.73
CA HIS A 32 13.96 6.21 -3.48
C HIS A 32 13.26 6.98 -2.35
N LYS A 33 12.87 6.28 -1.29
CA LYS A 33 12.07 6.84 -0.17
C LYS A 33 12.90 7.34 1.02
N GLY A 34 14.23 7.28 0.93
CA GLY A 34 15.10 7.64 2.05
C GLY A 34 15.12 6.58 3.16
N PRO A 35 15.52 6.97 4.38
CA PRO A 35 15.64 6.06 5.52
C PRO A 35 14.31 5.37 5.90
N LEU A 36 14.38 4.08 6.22
CA LEU A 36 13.21 3.27 6.59
C LEU A 36 12.43 3.84 7.78
N ASN A 37 13.13 4.38 8.78
CA ASN A 37 12.50 4.94 9.98
C ASN A 37 11.53 6.08 9.68
N GLN A 38 11.80 6.91 8.66
CA GLN A 38 10.92 8.01 8.25
C GLN A 38 9.62 7.47 7.65
N VAL A 39 9.71 6.43 6.82
CA VAL A 39 8.53 5.77 6.23
C VAL A 39 7.68 5.12 7.31
N VAL A 40 8.30 4.39 8.24
CA VAL A 40 7.59 3.75 9.37
C VAL A 40 6.92 4.79 10.26
N TYR A 41 7.59 5.90 10.55
CA TYR A 41 7.03 6.98 11.34
C TYR A 41 5.73 7.53 10.73
N GLN A 42 5.73 7.82 9.43
CA GLN A 42 4.54 8.32 8.73
C GLN A 42 3.40 7.28 8.72
N MET A 43 3.70 6.00 8.47
CA MET A 43 2.70 4.93 8.48
C MET A 43 2.04 4.77 9.86
N VAL A 44 2.85 4.74 10.92
CA VAL A 44 2.36 4.64 12.30
C VAL A 44 1.57 5.90 12.68
N GLY A 45 2.02 7.08 12.24
CA GLY A 45 1.29 8.34 12.42
C GLY A 45 -0.11 8.30 11.82
N GLY A 46 -0.24 7.80 10.58
CA GLY A 46 -1.54 7.62 9.92
C GLY A 46 -2.47 6.66 10.67
N ILE A 47 -1.96 5.52 11.12
CA ILE A 47 -2.74 4.55 11.92
C ILE A 47 -3.22 5.19 13.23
N ARG A 48 -2.33 5.89 13.95
CA ARG A 48 -2.69 6.56 15.21
C ARG A 48 -3.73 7.66 15.00
N SER A 49 -3.63 8.43 13.92
CA SER A 49 -4.65 9.42 13.56
C SER A 49 -6.01 8.76 13.32
N GLY A 50 -6.04 7.64 12.58
CA GLY A 50 -7.25 6.84 12.36
C GLY A 50 -7.85 6.29 13.65
N MET A 51 -7.01 5.76 14.55
CA MET A 51 -7.40 5.33 15.89
C MET A 51 -8.03 6.46 16.71
N GLY A 52 -7.50 7.69 16.57
CA GLY A 52 -8.06 8.90 17.17
C GLY A 52 -9.48 9.21 16.69
N TYR A 53 -9.72 9.20 15.38
CA TYR A 53 -11.07 9.40 14.81
C TYR A 53 -12.08 8.35 15.30
N LEU A 54 -11.62 7.12 15.54
CA LEU A 54 -12.45 6.01 16.01
C LEU A 54 -12.57 5.94 17.55
N GLY A 55 -11.87 6.80 18.30
CA GLY A 55 -11.82 6.74 19.77
C GLY A 55 -11.31 5.40 20.30
N CYS A 56 -10.33 4.80 19.63
CA CYS A 56 -9.79 3.47 19.95
C CYS A 56 -8.38 3.58 20.56
N GLY A 57 -8.19 3.01 21.75
CA GLY A 57 -6.88 3.00 22.42
C GLY A 57 -5.91 1.93 21.92
N SER A 58 -6.42 0.93 21.19
CA SER A 58 -5.64 -0.24 20.78
C SER A 58 -6.10 -0.81 19.43
N ILE A 59 -5.23 -1.60 18.78
CA ILE A 59 -5.57 -2.28 17.51
C ILE A 59 -6.77 -3.24 17.67
N PRO A 60 -6.87 -4.07 18.73
CA PRO A 60 -8.06 -4.89 18.95
C PRO A 60 -9.35 -4.09 19.09
N GLU A 61 -9.29 -2.87 19.64
CA GLU A 61 -10.46 -2.00 19.68
C GLU A 61 -10.87 -1.51 18.29
N VAL A 62 -9.90 -1.11 17.45
CA VAL A 62 -10.18 -0.74 16.05
C VAL A 62 -10.86 -1.91 15.34
N GLN A 63 -10.31 -3.11 15.45
CA GLN A 63 -10.85 -4.31 14.80
C GLN A 63 -12.28 -4.64 15.25
N LYS A 64 -12.65 -4.30 16.50
CA LYS A 64 -14.00 -4.54 17.04
C LYS A 64 -14.99 -3.41 16.76
N LYS A 65 -14.54 -2.15 16.76
CA LYS A 65 -15.40 -0.96 16.75
C LYS A 65 -15.50 -0.29 15.38
N ALA A 66 -14.51 -0.47 14.51
CA ALA A 66 -14.47 0.21 13.21
C ALA A 66 -15.70 -0.16 12.36
N LYS A 67 -16.33 0.84 11.78
CA LYS A 67 -17.41 0.69 10.81
C LYS A 67 -16.97 1.31 9.50
N PHE A 68 -17.21 0.60 8.41
CA PHE A 68 -16.90 1.07 7.07
C PHE A 68 -18.19 1.45 6.35
N VAL A 69 -18.06 2.39 5.43
CA VAL A 69 -19.12 2.78 4.51
C VAL A 69 -18.64 2.55 3.09
N GLN A 70 -19.53 2.11 2.22
CA GLN A 70 -19.22 1.99 0.80
C GLN A 70 -19.35 3.36 0.15
N ILE A 71 -18.35 3.73 -0.65
CA ILE A 71 -18.34 4.97 -1.42
C ILE A 71 -18.36 4.67 -2.92
N SER A 72 -18.80 5.65 -3.71
CA SER A 72 -18.70 5.60 -5.16
C SER A 72 -17.31 6.05 -5.64
N ASN A 73 -17.03 5.89 -6.94
CA ASN A 73 -15.80 6.45 -7.54
C ASN A 73 -15.73 7.98 -7.43
N ALA A 74 -16.87 8.67 -7.40
CA ALA A 74 -16.91 10.10 -7.16
C ALA A 74 -16.46 10.43 -5.73
N GLY A 75 -16.92 9.65 -4.73
CA GLY A 75 -16.46 9.79 -3.35
C GLY A 75 -14.98 9.45 -3.16
N LEU A 76 -14.44 8.52 -3.97
CA LEU A 76 -13.00 8.27 -3.97
C LEU A 76 -12.22 9.48 -4.49
N LYS A 77 -12.65 10.09 -5.61
CA LYS A 77 -12.02 11.30 -6.15
C LYS A 77 -12.09 12.46 -5.14
N GLU A 78 -13.23 12.61 -4.47
CA GLU A 78 -13.44 13.60 -3.41
C GLU A 78 -12.53 13.37 -2.19
N SER A 79 -12.24 12.11 -1.84
CA SER A 79 -11.35 11.78 -0.72
C SER A 79 -9.88 12.14 -0.98
N HIS A 80 -9.46 12.14 -2.24
CA HIS A 80 -8.12 12.58 -2.64
C HIS A 80 -8.06 14.12 -2.77
N VAL A 81 -6.85 14.68 -2.79
CA VAL A 81 -6.67 16.10 -3.11
C VAL A 81 -7.25 16.36 -4.50
N HIS A 82 -8.20 17.29 -4.60
CA HIS A 82 -8.87 17.65 -5.84
C HIS A 82 -9.02 19.18 -5.93
N ASP A 83 -9.13 19.68 -7.17
CA ASP A 83 -9.35 21.09 -7.51
C ASP A 83 -8.28 22.10 -7.01
N VAL A 84 -7.07 21.62 -6.72
CA VAL A 84 -5.90 22.44 -6.35
C VAL A 84 -4.62 21.92 -7.01
N ILE A 85 -3.64 22.81 -7.19
CA ILE A 85 -2.30 22.46 -7.66
C ILE A 85 -1.40 22.16 -6.45
N ILE A 86 -0.88 20.92 -6.38
CA ILE A 86 0.10 20.54 -5.37
C ILE A 86 1.46 21.14 -5.74
N THR A 87 1.96 22.06 -4.94
CA THR A 87 3.26 22.71 -5.16
C THR A 87 4.41 22.00 -4.44
N LYS A 88 4.11 21.17 -3.44
CA LYS A 88 5.05 20.37 -2.68
C LYS A 88 4.40 19.08 -2.20
N GLU A 89 5.06 17.96 -2.44
CA GLU A 89 4.59 16.65 -1.99
C GLU A 89 4.72 16.50 -0.47
N ALA A 90 3.72 15.83 0.12
CA ALA A 90 3.73 15.47 1.53
C ALA A 90 4.42 14.10 1.71
N PRO A 91 5.14 13.87 2.83
CA PRO A 91 5.88 12.62 3.04
C PRO A 91 5.00 11.37 3.14
N ASN A 92 3.68 11.53 3.31
CA ASN A 92 2.69 10.49 3.47
C ASN A 92 1.63 10.47 2.35
N TYR A 93 1.76 11.31 1.31
CA TYR A 93 0.76 11.40 0.26
C TYR A 93 1.37 11.78 -1.09
N ASN A 94 1.27 10.86 -2.06
CA ASN A 94 1.64 11.07 -3.46
C ASN A 94 0.49 10.60 -4.35
N ILE A 95 0.17 11.40 -5.35
CA ILE A 95 -0.72 11.02 -6.45
C ILE A 95 0.23 10.42 -7.49
N GLY A 96 0.26 9.08 -7.56
CA GLY A 96 1.17 8.36 -8.45
C GLY A 96 0.98 8.70 -9.92
#